data_AF-A0A450VSS5-F1
#
_entry.id   AF-A0A450VSS5-F1
#
_cell.length_a   1.000
_cell.length_b   1.000
_cell.length_c   1.000
_cell.angle_alpha   90.00
_cell.angle_beta   90.00
_cell.angle_gamma   90.00
#
_symmetry.space_group_name_H-M   'P 1'
#
loop_
_entity.id
_entity.type
_entity.pdbx_description
1 polymer ?
#
loop_
_entity_poly.entity_id
_entity_poly.type
_entity_poly.pdbx_seq_one_letter_code
_entity_poly.pdbx_strand_id
1 'polypeptide(L)' 'MPTYIYETIPEDSSMEPRRFEVEQRMADDPLTTDPDTGLPVRRVISGGVGFLAGGDMGYASEPAGGSCCNTGMCGCG' A
#
# COMPACT_ATOMS: atom_id res chain seq x y z
N MET A 1 -19.13 8.21 -1.30
CA MET A 1 -18.18 7.48 -0.45
C MET A 1 -17.06 7.00 -1.37
N PRO A 2 -15.77 7.16 -1.03
CA PRO A 2 -14.72 6.51 -1.80
C PRO A 2 -14.70 5.00 -1.54
N THR A 3 -14.34 4.24 -2.58
CA THR A 3 -14.10 2.81 -2.50
C THR A 3 -12.60 2.57 -2.46
N TYR A 4 -12.13 1.83 -1.47
CA TYR A 4 -10.74 1.44 -1.33
C TYR A 4 -10.59 -0.06 -1.57
N ILE A 5 -9.43 -0.45 -2.09
CA ILE A 5 -9.08 -1.86 -2.25
C ILE A 5 -8.30 -2.29 -1.01
N TYR A 6 -8.72 -3.39 -0.40
CA TYR A 6 -8.01 -4.06 0.69
C TYR A 6 -7.51 -5.43 0.22
N GLU A 7 -6.43 -5.90 0.84
CA GLU A 7 -5.83 -7.22 0.61
C GLU A 7 -5.65 -7.94 1.94
N THR A 8 -6.07 -9.21 2.03
CA THR A 8 -5.81 -10.05 3.20
C THR A 8 -4.34 -10.45 3.29
N ILE A 9 -3.84 -10.56 4.52
CA ILE A 9 -2.48 -10.99 4.83
C ILE A 9 -2.58 -12.32 5.56
N PRO A 10 -2.59 -13.45 4.83
CA PRO A 10 -2.54 -14.76 5.49
C PRO A 10 -1.20 -14.93 6.21
N GLU A 11 -1.22 -15.54 7.41
CA GLU A 11 -0.02 -15.89 8.16
C GLU A 11 0.71 -17.10 7.54
N ASP A 12 -0.06 -18.01 6.95
CA ASP A 12 0.45 -19.16 6.22
C ASP A 12 0.83 -18.80 4.78
N SER A 13 2.08 -19.08 4.41
CA SER A 13 2.57 -18.92 3.03
C SER A 13 1.87 -19.82 2.01
N SER A 14 1.07 -20.79 2.45
CA SER A 14 0.25 -21.65 1.59
C SER A 14 -1.12 -21.05 1.26
N MET A 15 -1.55 -19.99 1.93
CA MET A 15 -2.80 -19.30 1.63
C MET A 15 -2.56 -18.12 0.70
N GLU A 16 -3.44 -17.97 -0.30
CA GLU A 16 -3.37 -16.87 -1.26
C GLU A 16 -4.06 -15.60 -0.69
N PRO A 17 -3.43 -14.42 -0.81
CA PRO A 17 -4.06 -13.16 -0.39
C PRO A 17 -5.24 -12.83 -1.32
N ARG A 18 -6.40 -12.47 -0.74
CA ARG A 18 -7.59 -12.03 -1.48
C ARG A 18 -7.66 -10.52 -1.49
N ARG A 19 -8.09 -9.95 -2.62
CA ARG A 19 -8.39 -8.52 -2.74
C ARG A 19 -9.87 -8.26 -2.80
N PHE A 20 -10.33 -7.21 -2.14
CA PHE A 20 -11.74 -6.83 -2.13
C PHE A 20 -11.90 -5.32 -1.99
N GLU A 21 -13.07 -4.83 -2.41
CA GLU A 21 -13.42 -3.41 -2.39
C GLU A 21 -14.25 -3.08 -1.15
N VAL A 22 -13.94 -1.97 -0.50
CA VAL A 22 -14.63 -1.48 0.70
C VAL A 22 -14.99 -0.02 0.51
N GLU A 23 -16.28 0.28 0.58
CA GLU A 23 -16.77 1.65 0.68
C GLU A 23 -16.52 2.20 2.09
N GLN A 24 -15.67 3.22 2.22
CA GLN A 24 -15.28 3.79 3.51
C GLN A 24 -15.24 5.32 3.42
N ARG A 25 -15.59 6.06 4.48
CA ARG A 25 -15.39 7.52 4.49
C ARG A 25 -13.92 7.84 4.66
N MET A 26 -13.47 8.95 4.08
CA MET A 26 -12.09 9.43 4.28
C MET A 26 -11.75 9.76 5.74
N ALA A 27 -12.77 10.05 6.56
CA ALA A 27 -12.62 10.38 7.98
C ALA A 27 -12.69 9.15 8.89
N ASP A 28 -13.10 7.99 8.38
CA ASP A 28 -13.13 6.75 9.15
C ASP A 28 -11.72 6.12 9.17
N ASP A 29 -11.39 5.45 10.26
CA ASP A 29 -10.13 4.70 10.37
C ASP A 29 -10.07 3.56 9.34
N PRO A 30 -8.88 3.26 8.80
CA PRO A 30 -8.70 2.16 7.85
C PRO A 30 -9.03 0.80 8.49
N LEU A 31 -9.57 -0.10 7.67
CA LEU A 31 -9.89 -1.46 8.11
C LEU A 31 -8.60 -2.23 8.40
N THR A 32 -8.52 -2.86 9.57
CA THR A 32 -7.37 -3.68 10.00
C THR A 32 -7.64 -5.18 9.86
N THR A 33 -8.91 -5.58 9.87
CA THR A 33 -9.34 -6.97 9.86
C THR A 33 -10.51 -7.16 8.92
N ASP A 34 -10.45 -8.23 8.14
CA ASP A 34 -11.53 -8.63 7.25
C ASP A 34 -12.77 -9.10 8.02
N PRO A 35 -13.96 -8.51 7.81
CA PRO A 35 -15.15 -8.87 8.57
C PRO A 35 -15.72 -10.26 8.22
N ASP A 36 -15.42 -10.81 7.03
CA ASP A 36 -15.90 -12.13 6.63
C ASP A 36 -15.01 -13.27 7.15
N THR A 37 -13.69 -13.10 7.05
CA THR A 37 -12.69 -14.16 7.33
C THR A 37 -11.96 -13.97 8.65
N GLY A 38 -11.96 -12.77 9.22
CA GLY A 38 -11.18 -12.42 10.41
C GLY A 38 -9.68 -12.28 10.16
N LEU A 39 -9.23 -12.39 8.89
CA LEU A 39 -7.82 -12.25 8.55
C LEU A 39 -7.37 -10.79 8.64
N PRO A 40 -6.10 -10.51 8.99
CA PRO A 40 -5.58 -9.15 8.96
C PRO A 40 -5.56 -8.65 7.51
N VAL A 41 -5.85 -7.36 7.32
CA VAL A 41 -5.90 -6.73 5.99
C VAL A 41 -5.06 -5.47 5.92
N ARG A 42 -4.63 -5.12 4.70
CA ARG A 42 -4.00 -3.84 4.39
C ARG A 42 -4.68 -3.15 3.23
N ARG A 43 -4.70 -1.81 3.25
CA ARG A 43 -5.19 -1.01 2.14
C ARG A 43 -4.18 -1.03 0.99
N VAL A 44 -4.62 -1.45 -0.19
CA VAL A 44 -3.83 -1.44 -1.42
C VAL A 44 -3.96 -0.06 -2.07
N ILE A 45 -2.85 0.70 -2.07
CA ILE A 45 -2.78 1.97 -2.81
C ILE A 45 -2.30 1.65 -4.22
N SER A 46 -3.22 1.65 -5.19
CA SER A 46 -2.90 1.51 -6.61
C SER A 46 -2.15 2.74 -7.10
N GLY A 47 -0.83 2.77 -6.90
CA GLY A 47 0.02 3.91 -7.27
C GLY A 47 1.45 3.76 -6.75
N GLY A 48 2.24 2.90 -7.39
CA GLY A 48 3.69 2.79 -7.15
C GLY A 48 4.14 1.37 -6.79
N VAL A 49 4.83 0.75 -7.73
CA VAL A 49 5.70 -0.45 -7.63
C VAL A 49 6.10 -0.89 -6.21
N GLY A 50 5.78 -2.14 -5.86
CA GLY A 50 6.29 -2.75 -4.62
C GLY A 50 5.62 -4.07 -4.21
N PHE A 51 5.60 -5.08 -5.09
CA PHE A 51 5.52 -6.45 -4.62
C PHE A 51 6.85 -6.79 -3.93
N LEU A 52 6.90 -6.65 -2.60
CA LEU A 52 7.89 -7.33 -1.76
C LEU A 52 7.13 -8.40 -0.98
N ALA A 53 7.01 -9.56 -1.62
CA ALA A 53 6.67 -10.79 -0.92
C ALA A 53 7.90 -11.21 -0.12
N GLY A 54 7.71 -11.40 1.19
CA GLY A 54 8.64 -12.16 2.02
C GLY A 54 9.39 -11.34 3.06
N GLY A 55 8.92 -11.44 4.30
CA GLY A 55 9.74 -11.25 5.49
C GLY A 55 9.82 -9.81 6.00
N ASP A 56 9.54 -9.66 7.30
CA ASP A 56 10.10 -8.66 8.20
C ASP A 56 10.54 -7.32 7.57
N MET A 57 9.72 -6.28 7.71
CA MET A 57 10.15 -4.87 7.64
C MET A 57 8.97 -4.02 8.13
N GLY A 58 9.04 -3.39 9.30
CA GLY A 58 10.09 -2.43 9.58
C GLY A 58 9.75 -1.17 8.76
N TYR A 59 9.08 -0.24 9.41
CA TYR A 59 8.84 1.15 9.03
C TYR A 59 10.06 1.76 8.30
N ALA A 60 10.17 1.58 6.98
CA ALA A 60 11.12 2.32 6.17
C ALA A 60 10.31 3.16 5.19
N SER A 61 9.95 4.33 5.68
CA SER A 61 9.53 5.46 4.89
C SER A 61 10.64 5.85 3.91
N GLU A 62 10.56 5.37 2.68
CA GLU A 62 11.19 6.02 1.54
C GLU A 62 10.21 6.01 0.35
N PRO A 63 9.42 7.08 0.15
CA PRO A 63 8.76 7.24 -1.13
C PRO A 63 9.86 7.55 -2.16
N ALA A 64 9.95 6.72 -3.19
CA ALA A 64 10.68 7.02 -4.42
C ALA A 64 10.07 8.29 -5.04
N GLY A 65 10.53 9.45 -4.58
CA GLY A 65 10.18 10.76 -5.08
C GLY A 65 10.75 10.93 -6.48
N GLY A 66 9.86 11.12 -7.46
CA GLY A 66 10.22 11.38 -8.84
C GLY A 66 11.19 12.54 -8.97
N SER A 67 12.33 12.29 -9.60
CA SER A 67 13.22 13.34 -10.08
C SER A 67 12.81 13.72 -11.52
N CYS A 68 11.64 14.33 -11.65
CA CYS A 68 11.33 15.19 -12.78
C CYS A 68 11.18 16.62 -12.26
N CYS A 69 12.01 17.51 -12.80
CA CYS A 69 11.93 18.97 -12.68
C CYS A 69 12.42 19.60 -11.35
N ASN A 70 13.71 19.96 -11.25
CA ASN A 70 14.02 21.35 -10.90
C ASN A 70 15.45 21.80 -11.32
N THR A 71 15.46 22.77 -12.23
CA THR A 71 16.32 23.96 -12.28
C THR A 71 17.83 23.83 -12.15
N GLY A 72 18.49 24.05 -13.30
CA GLY A 72 19.61 24.97 -13.35
C GLY A 72 21.00 24.34 -13.28
N MET A 73 21.53 23.92 -14.42
CA MET A 73 22.98 24.04 -14.65
C MET A 73 23.27 24.19 -16.15
N CYS A 74 22.88 25.34 -16.68
CA CYS A 74 23.57 25.93 -17.81
C CYS A 74 24.86 26.58 -17.28
N GLY A 75 26.02 26.05 -17.67
CA GLY A 75 27.22 26.83 -17.98
C GLY A 75 28.08 27.44 -16.85
N CYS A 76 29.37 27.53 -17.18
CA CYS A 76 30.47 28.33 -16.63
C CYS A 76 31.33 27.71 -15.51
N GLY A 77 32.61 27.49 -15.87
CA GLY A 77 33.70 26.99 -15.02
C GLY A 77 34.78 26.34 -15.87
#